data_AF-A0A9J6G285-F1
#
_entry.id   AF-A0A9J6G285-F1
#
_cell.length_a   1.000
_cell.length_b   1.000
_cell.length_c   1.000
_cell.angle_alpha   90.00
_cell.angle_beta   90.00
_cell.angle_gamma   90.00
#
_symmetry.space_group_name_H-M   'P 1'
#
loop_
_entity.id
_entity.type
_entity.pdbx_description
1 polymer ?
#
loop_
_entity_poly.entity_id
_entity_poly.type
_entity_poly.pdbx_seq_one_letter_code
_entity_poly.pdbx_strand_id
1 'polypeptide(L)'
;MLQGDDSKLAVMSLFTGASNGALCVKYLPAFKVLPGDKTEATARPLANMVAQDGCQPLRGINLTDSVVLINDSGHCSLEKVSRNYYNVGAYGLLVGLSDDVLDDATYRRESSDPIDIVVMFSSKTRAIDLVNLLAHLEPTTSLTFAKEYELDAAVALIWFVAVFCVGAGGYWAGSESHHLVSPQALPCFFVPVEVRQLLLIVISVAVSFSFVVFRNESWSWILQDILGTLFSVYMIRNIRMPSLKVISLLLVLLFFYDIFFVFLTPLILPKGDSVMVEVATGGGTGESVPMVMRVPRSTTADMAACMGGYLLLGLGDILIPAYKSSYTVNSLRHRPTPMLVFVDCAAYPQCDERRLQQLREEPKEVTSDCQTAMFIIER
;
A
#
# COMPACT_ATOMS: atom_id res chain seq x y z
N MET A 1 -8.86 -31.20 -7.12
CA MET A 1 -8.75 -29.75 -6.88
C MET A 1 -9.99 -29.31 -6.13
N LEU A 2 -9.91 -29.23 -4.80
CA LEU A 2 -10.97 -28.63 -3.96
C LEU A 2 -10.25 -27.74 -2.97
N GLN A 3 -10.40 -26.45 -3.21
CA GLN A 3 -9.81 -25.29 -2.56
C GLN A 3 -10.67 -25.00 -1.32
N GLY A 4 -10.15 -25.25 -0.13
CA GLY A 4 -10.85 -25.04 1.15
C GLY A 4 -10.11 -23.97 1.94
N ASP A 5 -10.38 -22.73 1.58
CA ASP A 5 -9.78 -21.49 2.12
C ASP A 5 -10.71 -20.88 3.19
N ASP A 6 -11.30 -21.73 4.04
CA ASP A 6 -12.46 -21.36 4.87
C ASP A 6 -12.08 -20.79 6.25
N SER A 7 -10.89 -20.24 6.41
CA SER A 7 -10.49 -19.53 7.62
C SER A 7 -10.53 -18.03 7.39
N LYS A 8 -11.16 -17.28 8.31
CA LYS A 8 -11.28 -15.83 8.22
C LYS A 8 -10.51 -15.15 9.35
N LEU A 9 -10.10 -13.90 9.16
CA LEU A 9 -9.49 -13.10 10.21
C LEU A 9 -10.58 -12.51 11.12
N ALA A 10 -10.32 -12.52 12.42
CA ALA A 10 -11.15 -11.90 13.44
C ALA A 10 -10.26 -11.17 14.46
N VAL A 11 -10.89 -10.26 15.19
CA VAL A 11 -10.23 -9.53 16.26
C VAL A 11 -10.82 -9.93 17.59
N MET A 12 -9.91 -10.20 18.52
CA MET A 12 -10.20 -10.50 19.91
C MET A 12 -9.70 -9.33 20.76
N SER A 13 -10.62 -8.47 21.17
CA SER A 13 -10.34 -7.42 22.15
C SER A 13 -10.41 -8.01 23.56
N LEU A 14 -9.41 -7.73 24.37
CA LEU A 14 -9.30 -8.15 25.75
C LEU A 14 -9.43 -6.93 26.64
N PHE A 15 -10.31 -7.02 27.62
CA PHE A 15 -10.58 -5.97 28.59
C PHE A 15 -10.31 -6.49 30.00
N THR A 16 -9.45 -5.78 30.71
CA THR A 16 -9.32 -5.87 32.17
C THR A 16 -9.82 -4.56 32.76
N GLY A 17 -10.20 -4.54 34.04
CA GLY A 17 -10.70 -3.32 34.70
C GLY A 17 -9.75 -2.11 34.62
N ALA A 18 -8.49 -2.29 34.22
CA ALA A 18 -7.47 -1.25 34.11
C ALA A 18 -6.81 -1.12 32.72
N SER A 19 -6.83 -2.14 31.87
CA SER A 19 -6.11 -2.14 30.58
C SER A 19 -6.86 -2.87 29.46
N ASN A 20 -6.66 -2.38 28.24
CA ASN A 20 -7.25 -2.94 27.03
C ASN A 20 -6.14 -3.45 26.10
N GLY A 21 -6.33 -4.64 25.54
CA GLY A 21 -5.46 -5.21 24.51
C GLY A 21 -6.27 -5.72 23.33
N ALA A 22 -5.66 -5.83 22.16
CA ALA A 22 -6.28 -6.44 20.98
C ALA A 22 -5.34 -7.47 20.38
N LEU A 23 -5.89 -8.64 20.04
CA LEU A 23 -5.18 -9.75 19.43
C LEU A 23 -5.82 -10.08 18.10
N CYS A 24 -5.00 -10.24 17.06
CA CYS A 24 -5.47 -10.81 15.81
C CYS A 24 -5.55 -12.33 15.93
N VAL A 25 -6.69 -12.89 15.51
CA VAL A 25 -6.94 -14.32 15.53
C VAL A 25 -7.50 -14.79 14.19
N LYS A 26 -7.12 -15.99 13.77
CA LYS A 26 -7.67 -16.66 12.59
C LYS A 26 -8.78 -17.59 13.07
N TYR A 27 -10.02 -17.41 12.63
CA TYR A 27 -11.16 -18.19 13.08
C TYR A 27 -11.76 -19.03 11.96
N LEU A 28 -12.44 -20.12 12.34
CA LEU A 28 -13.10 -21.04 11.42
C LEU A 28 -14.62 -20.80 11.40
N PRO A 29 -15.17 -20.03 10.43
CA PRO A 29 -16.62 -19.85 10.26
C PRO A 29 -17.38 -21.17 10.06
N ALA A 30 -16.68 -22.24 9.65
CA ALA A 30 -17.24 -23.57 9.53
C ALA A 30 -17.91 -24.04 10.83
N PHE A 31 -17.32 -23.79 12.00
CA PHE A 31 -17.85 -24.24 13.30
C PHE A 31 -18.98 -23.34 13.79
N LYS A 32 -18.69 -22.05 13.95
CA LYS A 32 -19.63 -21.03 14.42
C LYS A 32 -19.31 -19.69 13.78
N VAL A 33 -20.33 -19.01 13.29
CA VAL A 33 -20.19 -17.68 12.68
C VAL A 33 -20.10 -16.63 13.78
N LEU A 34 -19.08 -15.79 13.69
CA LEU A 34 -18.89 -14.64 14.59
C LEU A 34 -19.69 -13.43 14.10
N PRO A 35 -20.12 -12.53 15.00
CA PRO A 35 -20.80 -11.30 14.64
C PRO A 35 -19.89 -10.37 13.82
N GLY A 36 -20.52 -9.62 12.91
CA GLY A 36 -19.84 -8.74 11.96
C GLY A 36 -19.31 -7.44 12.56
N ASP A 37 -19.85 -7.04 13.71
CA ASP A 37 -19.54 -5.76 14.35
C ASP A 37 -19.26 -5.91 15.85
N LYS A 38 -18.49 -4.97 16.39
CA LYS A 38 -18.08 -4.94 17.80
C LYS A 38 -19.28 -4.75 18.75
N THR A 39 -20.32 -4.05 18.30
CA THR A 39 -21.52 -3.73 19.10
C THR A 39 -22.45 -4.91 19.30
N GLU A 40 -22.41 -5.88 18.38
CA GLU A 40 -23.18 -7.13 18.44
C GLU A 40 -22.43 -8.23 19.23
N ALA A 41 -21.12 -8.08 19.38
CA ALA A 41 -20.29 -9.03 20.09
C ALA A 41 -20.47 -8.96 21.62
N THR A 42 -20.60 -10.13 22.24
CA THR A 42 -20.76 -10.26 23.69
C THR A 42 -19.41 -10.50 24.37
N ALA A 43 -19.15 -9.79 25.46
CA ALA A 43 -17.96 -10.00 26.28
C ALA A 43 -18.10 -11.32 27.09
N ARG A 44 -17.12 -12.21 26.96
CA ARG A 44 -17.06 -13.52 27.60
C ARG A 44 -15.80 -13.65 28.47
N PRO A 45 -15.86 -14.31 29.64
CA PRO A 45 -14.68 -14.52 30.47
C PRO A 45 -13.64 -15.38 29.78
N LEU A 46 -12.36 -15.07 29.98
CA LEU A 46 -11.25 -15.85 29.46
C LEU A 46 -10.74 -16.81 30.54
N ALA A 47 -10.62 -18.09 30.20
CA ALA A 47 -10.04 -19.12 31.07
C ALA A 47 -8.74 -19.65 30.50
N ASN A 48 -7.69 -19.72 31.32
CA ASN A 48 -6.41 -20.30 30.94
C ASN A 48 -6.42 -21.81 31.22
N MET A 49 -6.35 -22.63 30.15
CA MET A 49 -6.27 -24.09 30.23
C MET A 49 -5.06 -24.64 29.47
N VAL A 50 -3.99 -23.84 29.32
CA VAL A 50 -2.78 -24.22 28.56
C VAL A 50 -2.09 -25.47 29.12
N ALA A 51 -2.17 -25.71 30.42
CA ALA A 51 -1.57 -26.88 31.09
C ALA A 51 -2.41 -28.17 30.94
N GLN A 52 -3.65 -28.07 30.48
CA GLN A 52 -4.59 -29.18 30.43
C GLN A 52 -4.58 -29.84 29.04
N ASP A 53 -4.51 -31.17 29.00
CA ASP A 53 -4.63 -31.91 27.74
C ASP A 53 -6.11 -32.01 27.30
N GLY A 54 -6.46 -31.27 26.25
CA GLY A 54 -7.79 -31.24 25.65
C GLY A 54 -8.21 -32.53 24.91
N CYS A 55 -7.30 -33.49 24.74
CA CYS A 55 -7.58 -34.75 24.05
C CYS A 55 -8.44 -35.71 24.88
N GLN A 56 -8.37 -35.57 26.21
CA GLN A 56 -9.11 -36.39 27.16
C GLN A 56 -10.40 -35.70 27.61
N PRO A 57 -11.45 -36.45 27.99
CA PRO A 57 -12.68 -35.87 28.51
C PRO A 57 -12.43 -35.13 29.83
N LEU A 58 -12.72 -33.83 29.83
CA LEU A 58 -12.55 -32.94 30.97
C LEU A 58 -13.65 -33.24 32.00
N ARG A 59 -13.29 -33.92 33.11
CA ARG A 59 -14.23 -34.23 34.21
C ARG A 59 -14.03 -33.26 35.37
N GLY A 60 -15.13 -32.71 35.89
CA GLY A 60 -15.11 -31.85 37.09
C GLY A 60 -14.73 -30.39 36.84
N ILE A 61 -14.66 -29.96 35.57
CA ILE A 61 -14.40 -28.58 35.18
C ILE A 61 -15.69 -27.99 34.60
N ASN A 62 -16.05 -26.77 35.04
CA ASN A 62 -17.21 -26.06 34.53
C ASN A 62 -16.76 -24.75 33.87
N LEU A 63 -16.95 -24.64 32.55
CA LEU A 63 -16.46 -23.53 31.73
C LEU A 63 -17.62 -22.77 31.07
N THR A 64 -18.72 -22.58 31.81
CA THR A 64 -19.95 -21.96 31.29
C THR A 64 -19.65 -20.66 30.57
N ASP A 65 -19.82 -20.69 29.24
CA ASP A 65 -19.80 -19.53 28.37
C ASP A 65 -18.46 -18.77 28.35
N SER A 66 -17.37 -19.47 28.68
CA SER A 66 -16.01 -18.93 28.68
C SER A 66 -15.29 -19.20 27.36
N VAL A 67 -14.39 -18.28 26.98
CA VAL A 67 -13.38 -18.54 25.94
C VAL A 67 -12.15 -19.14 26.62
N VAL A 68 -11.63 -20.22 26.06
CA VAL A 68 -10.58 -21.01 26.72
C VAL A 68 -9.29 -20.96 25.90
N LEU A 69 -8.18 -20.56 26.52
CA LEU A 69 -6.86 -20.65 25.91
C LEU A 69 -6.29 -22.05 26.11
N ILE A 70 -5.91 -22.70 25.01
CA ILE A 70 -5.22 -23.99 24.99
C ILE A 70 -3.96 -23.93 24.12
N ASN A 71 -3.04 -24.86 24.35
CA ASN A 71 -1.93 -25.09 23.44
C ASN A 71 -2.25 -26.28 22.53
N ASP A 72 -1.83 -26.22 21.27
CA ASP A 72 -1.94 -27.39 20.39
C ASP A 72 -1.03 -28.52 20.91
N SER A 73 -1.63 -29.70 21.07
CA SER A 73 -0.96 -30.91 21.54
C SER A 73 -0.44 -31.76 20.38
N GLY A 74 -0.93 -31.56 19.15
CA GLY A 74 -0.50 -32.29 17.94
C GLY A 74 -0.80 -33.79 17.94
N HIS A 75 -1.28 -34.37 19.05
CA HIS A 75 -1.52 -35.80 19.21
C HIS A 75 -3.00 -36.20 18.99
N CYS A 76 -3.88 -35.25 18.67
CA CYS A 76 -5.32 -35.48 18.50
C CYS A 76 -5.94 -34.50 17.50
N SER A 77 -7.03 -34.91 16.84
CA SER A 77 -7.79 -34.06 15.94
C SER A 77 -8.44 -32.88 16.68
N LEU A 78 -8.40 -31.69 16.08
CA LEU A 78 -9.05 -30.47 16.60
C LEU A 78 -10.53 -30.69 16.91
N GLU A 79 -11.25 -31.41 16.04
CA GLU A 79 -12.69 -31.67 16.20
C GLU A 79 -13.02 -32.40 17.51
N LYS A 80 -12.17 -33.35 17.91
CA LYS A 80 -12.30 -34.08 19.18
C LYS A 80 -12.00 -33.19 20.39
N VAL A 81 -10.99 -32.32 20.28
CA VAL A 81 -10.67 -31.33 21.32
C VAL A 81 -11.82 -30.34 21.47
N SER A 82 -12.30 -29.76 20.37
CA SER A 82 -13.46 -28.85 20.34
C SER A 82 -14.70 -29.50 20.97
N ARG A 83 -14.95 -30.78 20.72
CA ARG A 83 -16.07 -31.53 21.32
C ARG A 83 -15.91 -31.70 22.84
N ASN A 84 -14.71 -32.01 23.32
CA ASN A 84 -14.45 -32.15 24.76
C ASN A 84 -14.69 -30.83 25.51
N TYR A 85 -14.25 -29.70 24.94
CA TYR A 85 -14.47 -28.37 25.54
C TYR A 85 -15.93 -27.89 25.42
N TYR A 86 -16.61 -28.22 24.31
CA TYR A 86 -18.03 -27.96 24.15
C TYR A 86 -18.87 -28.68 25.23
N ASN A 87 -18.52 -29.94 25.54
CA ASN A 87 -19.23 -30.75 26.55
C ASN A 87 -19.12 -30.20 27.98
N VAL A 88 -18.10 -29.39 28.29
CA VAL A 88 -17.94 -28.71 29.59
C VAL A 88 -18.45 -27.26 29.59
N GLY A 89 -19.14 -26.85 28.53
CA GLY A 89 -19.85 -25.57 28.43
C GLY A 89 -19.03 -24.41 27.86
N ALA A 90 -17.87 -24.66 27.26
CA ALA A 90 -17.05 -23.59 26.67
C ALA A 90 -17.73 -22.96 25.44
N TYR A 91 -17.68 -21.62 25.35
CA TYR A 91 -18.20 -20.86 24.21
C TYR A 91 -17.24 -20.88 23.02
N GLY A 92 -15.94 -20.78 23.31
CA GLY A 92 -14.91 -20.69 22.30
C GLY A 92 -13.56 -21.20 22.77
N LEU A 93 -12.72 -21.54 21.80
CA LEU A 93 -11.39 -22.08 21.98
C LEU A 93 -10.39 -21.18 21.26
N LEU A 94 -9.39 -20.70 21.99
CA LEU A 94 -8.24 -19.99 21.45
C LEU A 94 -7.04 -20.95 21.51
N VAL A 95 -6.57 -21.40 20.35
CA VAL A 95 -5.48 -22.35 20.22
C VAL A 95 -4.19 -21.61 19.87
N GLY A 96 -3.18 -21.75 20.73
CA GLY A 96 -1.82 -21.26 20.45
C GLY A 96 -1.08 -22.20 19.50
N LEU A 97 -0.72 -21.71 18.31
CA LEU A 97 0.08 -22.40 17.29
C LEU A 97 1.45 -21.72 17.12
N SER A 98 2.46 -22.45 16.64
CA SER A 98 3.69 -21.81 16.15
C SER A 98 3.39 -20.96 14.92
N ASP A 99 4.10 -19.84 14.76
CA ASP A 99 3.88 -18.89 13.66
C ASP A 99 3.90 -19.58 12.29
N ASP A 100 4.87 -20.48 12.04
CA ASP A 100 5.00 -21.23 10.78
C ASP A 100 3.79 -22.12 10.46
N VAL A 101 3.03 -22.55 11.48
CA VAL A 101 1.84 -23.43 11.33
C VAL A 101 0.55 -22.61 11.25
N LEU A 102 0.55 -21.39 11.80
CA LEU A 102 -0.62 -20.51 11.83
C LEU A 102 -1.02 -20.05 10.41
N ASP A 103 -0.03 -19.78 9.57
CA ASP A 103 -0.24 -19.30 8.20
C ASP A 103 -0.70 -20.43 7.26
N ASP A 104 -0.13 -21.64 7.39
CA ASP A 104 -0.48 -22.83 6.59
C ASP A 104 -1.63 -23.67 7.18
N ALA A 105 -2.19 -23.28 8.33
CA ALA A 105 -3.31 -23.99 8.97
C ALA A 105 -4.55 -24.02 8.05
N THR A 106 -4.64 -25.08 7.24
CA THR A 106 -5.77 -25.42 6.40
C THR A 106 -6.57 -26.51 7.09
N TYR A 107 -7.77 -26.18 7.54
CA TYR A 107 -8.61 -27.13 8.26
C TYR A 107 -9.61 -27.78 7.31
N ARG A 108 -9.44 -29.08 7.05
CA ARG A 108 -10.47 -29.90 6.40
C ARG A 108 -11.32 -30.55 7.49
N ARG A 109 -12.60 -30.19 7.52
CA ARG A 109 -13.60 -30.84 8.38
C ARG A 109 -13.67 -32.33 8.08
N GLU A 110 -13.54 -33.15 9.13
CA GLU A 110 -13.46 -34.61 9.03
C GLU A 110 -14.83 -35.27 9.26
N SER A 111 -15.70 -34.65 10.07
CA SER A 111 -17.06 -35.14 10.36
C SER A 111 -18.17 -34.12 10.07
N SER A 112 -19.34 -34.59 9.66
CA SER A 112 -20.52 -33.75 9.35
C SER A 112 -21.39 -33.36 10.55
N ASP A 113 -21.00 -33.70 11.77
CA ASP A 113 -21.74 -33.30 12.97
C ASP A 113 -21.54 -31.79 13.26
N PRO A 114 -22.61 -30.99 13.42
CA PRO A 114 -22.48 -29.57 13.77
C PRO A 114 -22.02 -29.42 15.23
N ILE A 115 -20.90 -28.73 15.45
CA ILE A 115 -20.39 -28.34 16.78
C ILE A 115 -20.44 -26.81 16.86
N ASP A 116 -21.30 -26.27 17.74
CA ASP A 116 -21.51 -24.83 17.91
C ASP A 116 -20.50 -24.21 18.89
N ILE A 117 -19.21 -24.21 18.52
CA ILE A 117 -18.12 -23.61 19.30
C ILE A 117 -17.27 -22.71 18.41
N VAL A 118 -16.88 -21.53 18.91
CA VAL A 118 -15.96 -20.66 18.16
C VAL A 118 -14.55 -21.24 18.27
N VAL A 119 -13.91 -21.54 17.14
CA VAL A 119 -12.50 -21.99 17.13
C VAL A 119 -11.64 -20.91 16.50
N MET A 120 -10.63 -20.46 17.27
CA MET A 120 -9.71 -19.38 16.94
C MET A 120 -8.28 -19.86 17.11
N PHE A 121 -7.39 -19.40 16.25
CA PHE A 121 -5.96 -19.65 16.30
C PHE A 121 -5.20 -18.35 16.46
N SER A 122 -4.12 -18.39 17.23
CA SER A 122 -3.19 -17.29 17.36
C SER A 122 -1.77 -17.80 17.59
N SER A 123 -0.79 -16.93 17.38
CA SER A 123 0.60 -17.23 17.68
C SER A 123 0.77 -17.59 19.15
N LYS A 124 1.46 -18.70 19.43
CA LYS A 124 1.66 -19.24 20.77
C LYS A 124 2.34 -18.24 21.69
N THR A 125 3.37 -17.55 21.22
CA THR A 125 4.07 -16.52 22.00
C THR A 125 3.15 -15.34 22.29
N ARG A 126 2.51 -14.77 21.26
CA ARG A 126 1.62 -13.61 21.43
C ARG A 126 0.42 -13.89 22.33
N ALA A 127 -0.22 -15.04 22.16
CA ALA A 127 -1.39 -15.43 22.95
C ALA A 127 -1.03 -15.66 24.42
N ILE A 128 0.07 -16.38 24.69
CA ILE A 128 0.52 -16.66 26.06
C ILE A 128 1.01 -15.39 26.75
N ASP A 129 1.82 -14.56 26.08
CA ASP A 129 2.34 -13.33 26.67
C ASP A 129 1.20 -12.36 27.00
N LEU A 130 0.23 -12.22 26.10
CA LEU A 130 -0.91 -11.34 26.32
C LEU A 130 -1.82 -11.84 27.45
N VAL A 131 -2.08 -13.14 27.49
CA VAL A 131 -2.89 -13.73 28.58
C VAL A 131 -2.15 -13.66 29.91
N ASN A 132 -0.83 -13.88 29.96
CA ASN A 132 -0.06 -13.76 31.21
C ASN A 132 0.03 -12.32 31.70
N LEU A 133 0.17 -11.35 30.80
CA LEU A 133 0.15 -9.93 31.14
C LEU A 133 -1.20 -9.50 31.74
N LEU A 134 -2.30 -10.03 31.19
CA LEU A 134 -3.66 -9.67 31.61
C LEU A 134 -4.18 -10.52 32.78
N ALA A 135 -3.68 -11.74 32.97
CA ALA A 135 -4.08 -12.63 34.07
C ALA A 135 -3.62 -12.12 35.44
N HIS A 136 -2.60 -11.26 35.50
CA HIS A 136 -2.22 -10.56 36.73
C HIS A 136 -3.21 -9.44 37.12
N LEU A 137 -4.13 -9.06 36.21
CA LEU A 137 -5.02 -7.92 36.33
C LEU A 137 -6.49 -8.37 36.25
N GLU A 138 -7.02 -8.96 37.32
CA GLU A 138 -8.47 -9.19 37.51
C GLU A 138 -9.16 -10.03 36.38
N PRO A 139 -10.47 -10.38 36.44
CA PRO A 139 -11.03 -11.28 35.43
C PRO A 139 -11.01 -10.65 34.04
N THR A 140 -10.17 -11.19 33.17
CA THR A 140 -10.04 -10.76 31.78
C THR A 140 -11.28 -11.19 31.00
N THR A 141 -11.97 -10.22 30.41
CA THR A 141 -13.06 -10.49 29.47
C THR A 141 -12.54 -10.35 28.05
N SER A 142 -13.03 -11.20 27.17
CA SER A 142 -12.71 -11.20 25.76
C SER A 142 -13.96 -10.93 24.93
N LEU A 143 -13.81 -10.11 23.91
CA LEU A 143 -14.86 -9.79 22.96
C LEU A 143 -14.31 -10.10 21.57
N THR A 144 -15.01 -10.97 20.84
CA THR A 144 -14.55 -11.50 19.55
C THR A 144 -15.55 -11.13 18.47
N PHE A 145 -15.05 -10.54 17.39
CA PHE A 145 -15.86 -10.15 16.24
C PHE A 145 -15.06 -10.32 14.94
N ALA A 146 -15.78 -10.59 13.86
CA ALA A 146 -15.22 -10.84 12.55
C ALA A 146 -15.84 -9.87 11.55
N LYS A 147 -15.16 -8.75 11.29
CA LYS A 147 -15.64 -7.81 10.28
C LYS A 147 -15.24 -8.25 8.89
N GLU A 148 -16.20 -8.39 8.00
CA GLU A 148 -15.95 -8.55 6.58
C GLU A 148 -15.67 -7.19 5.94
N TYR A 149 -14.68 -7.15 5.05
CA TYR A 149 -14.20 -5.90 4.46
C TYR A 149 -14.99 -5.55 3.21
N GLU A 150 -15.88 -4.56 3.34
CA GLU A 150 -16.41 -3.83 2.19
C GLU A 150 -15.53 -2.60 1.97
N LEU A 151 -14.65 -2.67 0.96
CA LEU A 151 -13.88 -1.57 0.35
C LEU A 151 -13.48 -0.39 1.29
N ASP A 152 -12.30 -0.47 1.90
CA ASP A 152 -11.79 0.59 2.79
C ASP A 152 -11.70 1.96 2.07
N ALA A 153 -12.19 3.02 2.71
CA ALA A 153 -12.04 4.40 2.24
C ALA A 153 -10.57 4.79 1.98
N ALA A 154 -9.62 4.13 2.66
CA ALA A 154 -8.18 4.28 2.44
C ALA A 154 -7.75 3.85 1.02
N VAL A 155 -8.36 2.80 0.46
CA VAL A 155 -8.10 2.33 -0.91
C VAL A 155 -8.62 3.35 -1.93
N ALA A 156 -9.81 3.90 -1.68
CA ALA A 156 -10.33 4.98 -2.52
C ALA A 156 -9.42 6.22 -2.46
N LEU A 157 -8.98 6.63 -1.26
CA LEU A 157 -8.09 7.77 -1.08
C LEU A 157 -6.77 7.59 -1.81
N ILE A 158 -6.10 6.44 -1.65
CA ILE A 158 -4.81 6.19 -2.28
C ILE A 158 -4.93 6.15 -3.81
N TRP A 159 -6.05 5.61 -4.31
CA TRP A 159 -6.37 5.61 -5.74
C TRP A 159 -6.52 7.05 -6.28
N PHE A 160 -7.25 7.92 -5.59
CA PHE A 160 -7.39 9.32 -5.99
C PHE A 160 -6.05 10.05 -6.00
N VAL A 161 -5.21 9.84 -4.97
CA VAL A 161 -3.86 10.44 -4.90
C VAL A 161 -2.99 9.95 -6.07
N ALA A 162 -3.00 8.65 -6.36
CA ALA A 162 -2.23 8.07 -7.46
C ALA A 162 -2.67 8.63 -8.82
N VAL A 163 -3.98 8.64 -9.10
CA VAL A 163 -4.54 9.19 -10.35
C VAL A 163 -4.24 10.68 -10.49
N PHE A 164 -4.34 11.45 -9.40
CA PHE A 164 -3.98 12.86 -9.39
C PHE A 164 -2.49 13.07 -9.72
N CYS A 165 -1.58 12.32 -9.08
CA CYS A 165 -0.14 12.42 -9.33
C CYS A 165 0.21 12.06 -10.78
N VAL A 166 -0.35 10.98 -11.31
CA VAL A 166 -0.10 10.51 -12.68
C VAL A 166 -0.69 11.46 -13.72
N GLY A 167 -1.92 11.90 -13.50
CA GLY A 167 -2.66 12.77 -14.43
C GLY A 167 -2.15 14.20 -14.39
N ALA A 168 -2.30 14.88 -13.26
CA ALA A 168 -1.94 16.29 -13.11
C ALA A 168 -0.42 16.49 -13.16
N GLY A 169 0.35 15.65 -12.45
CA GLY A 169 1.81 15.71 -12.46
C GLY A 169 2.39 15.39 -13.84
N GLY A 170 1.86 14.36 -14.51
CA GLY A 170 2.24 14.02 -15.88
C GLY A 170 1.89 15.12 -16.89
N TYR A 171 0.67 15.65 -16.84
CA TYR A 171 0.23 16.73 -17.72
C TYR A 171 1.06 18.01 -17.53
N TRP A 172 1.26 18.43 -16.27
CA TRP A 172 2.03 19.64 -15.97
C TRP A 172 3.46 19.51 -16.51
N ALA A 173 4.14 18.41 -16.19
CA ALA A 173 5.50 18.15 -16.66
C ALA A 173 5.60 18.08 -18.19
N GLY A 174 4.60 17.51 -18.87
CA GLY A 174 4.56 17.46 -20.34
C GLY A 174 4.18 18.79 -21.00
N SER A 175 3.56 19.70 -20.25
CA SER A 175 3.10 21.00 -20.76
C SER A 175 4.16 22.11 -20.68
N GLU A 176 5.15 21.98 -19.80
CA GLU A 176 6.19 23.00 -19.64
C GLU A 176 7.26 22.81 -20.73
N SER A 177 7.23 23.67 -21.76
CA SER A 177 8.27 23.70 -22.81
C SER A 177 9.59 24.12 -22.18
N HIS A 178 10.43 23.14 -21.83
CA HIS A 178 11.79 23.43 -21.42
C HIS A 178 12.58 23.95 -22.61
N HIS A 179 12.70 25.27 -22.71
CA HIS A 179 13.77 25.88 -23.50
C HIS A 179 15.09 25.25 -23.05
N LEU A 180 15.79 24.64 -24.01
CA LEU A 180 17.14 24.10 -23.84
C LEU A 180 18.06 25.26 -23.44
N VAL A 181 18.15 25.53 -22.14
CA VAL A 181 19.29 26.29 -21.63
C VAL A 181 20.47 25.35 -21.76
N SER A 182 21.21 25.52 -22.84
CA SER A 182 22.54 24.94 -23.01
C SER A 182 23.31 25.13 -21.70
N PRO A 183 23.97 24.10 -21.15
CA PRO A 183 24.83 24.28 -19.98
C PRO A 183 26.06 25.07 -20.43
N GLN A 184 25.91 26.38 -20.54
CA GLN A 184 27.06 27.27 -20.56
C GLN A 184 27.60 27.32 -19.14
N ALA A 185 28.91 27.09 -19.06
CA ALA A 185 29.68 26.91 -17.85
C ALA A 185 29.41 27.97 -16.78
N LEU A 186 29.51 27.55 -15.52
CA LEU A 186 29.41 28.36 -14.31
C LEU A 186 30.12 29.72 -14.41
N PRO A 187 29.56 30.73 -13.73
CA PRO A 187 30.31 31.39 -12.69
C PRO A 187 29.68 31.07 -11.34
N CYS A 188 30.42 30.34 -10.51
CA CYS A 188 30.18 30.30 -9.07
C CYS A 188 30.27 31.73 -8.53
N PHE A 189 29.42 32.04 -7.55
CA PHE A 189 29.32 33.29 -6.79
C PHE A 189 28.44 34.40 -7.40
N PHE A 190 27.31 34.63 -6.74
CA PHE A 190 26.31 35.68 -6.96
C PHE A 190 25.33 35.47 -8.12
N VAL A 191 24.60 34.35 -8.08
CA VAL A 191 23.22 34.41 -8.58
C VAL A 191 22.40 35.18 -7.54
N PRO A 192 21.75 36.32 -7.89
CA PRO A 192 20.86 37.00 -6.96
C PRO A 192 19.68 36.08 -6.65
N VAL A 193 19.70 35.48 -5.46
CA VAL A 193 18.60 34.62 -4.99
C VAL A 193 17.42 35.54 -4.70
N GLU A 194 16.34 35.40 -5.48
CA GLU A 194 15.10 36.10 -5.19
C GLU A 194 14.58 35.73 -3.80
N VAL A 195 14.00 36.69 -3.07
CA VAL A 195 13.44 36.47 -1.72
C VAL A 195 12.45 35.29 -1.71
N ARG A 196 11.73 35.10 -2.82
CA ARG A 196 10.81 33.97 -3.02
C ARG A 196 11.52 32.61 -2.98
N GLN A 197 12.71 32.48 -3.59
CA GLN A 197 13.47 31.24 -3.59
C GLN A 197 14.05 30.94 -2.20
N LEU A 198 14.54 31.97 -1.50
CA LEU A 198 15.06 31.83 -0.14
C LEU A 198 13.95 31.37 0.83
N LEU A 199 12.76 31.94 0.71
CA LEU A 199 11.59 31.54 1.49
C LEU A 199 11.19 30.08 1.22
N LEU A 200 11.21 29.63 -0.04
CA LEU A 200 10.92 28.24 -0.40
C LEU A 200 11.96 27.25 0.18
N ILE A 201 13.25 27.60 0.17
CA ILE A 201 14.32 26.78 0.75
C ILE A 201 14.11 26.65 2.26
N VAL A 202 13.82 27.75 2.96
CA VAL A 202 13.57 27.73 4.40
C VAL A 202 12.37 26.84 4.74
N ILE A 203 11.27 26.96 3.99
CA ILE A 203 10.08 26.12 4.18
C ILE A 203 10.40 24.64 3.91
N SER A 204 11.12 24.34 2.82
CA SER A 204 11.52 22.97 2.46
C SER A 204 12.35 22.30 3.56
N VAL A 205 13.33 23.02 4.09
CA VAL A 205 14.18 22.52 5.19
C VAL A 205 13.35 22.33 6.46
N ALA A 206 12.46 23.27 6.77
CA ALA A 206 11.57 23.16 7.93
C ALA A 206 10.66 21.92 7.84
N VAL A 207 9.99 21.69 6.71
CA VAL A 207 9.12 20.51 6.51
C VAL A 207 9.91 19.21 6.63
N SER A 208 11.09 19.15 6.02
CA SER A 208 11.96 17.97 6.09
C SER A 208 12.44 17.69 7.52
N PHE A 209 12.82 18.73 8.25
CA PHE A 209 13.24 18.63 9.64
C PHE A 209 12.08 18.20 10.55
N SER A 210 10.89 18.78 10.37
CA SER A 210 9.68 18.38 11.09
C SER A 210 9.35 16.90 10.88
N PHE A 211 9.51 16.37 9.65
CA PHE A 211 9.32 14.94 9.40
C PHE A 211 10.30 14.07 10.17
N VAL A 212 11.58 14.43 10.21
CA VAL A 212 12.59 13.65 10.95
C VAL A 212 12.31 13.65 12.45
N VAL A 213 11.92 14.79 13.03
CA VAL A 213 11.64 14.91 14.46
C VAL A 213 10.37 14.16 14.86
N PHE A 214 9.29 14.31 14.08
CA PHE A 214 7.99 13.72 14.38
C PHE A 214 7.74 12.37 13.68
N ARG A 215 8.80 11.69 13.20
CA ARG A 215 8.68 10.45 12.41
C ARG A 215 7.88 9.32 13.09
N ASN A 216 7.95 9.25 14.42
CA ASN A 216 7.32 8.20 15.21
C ASN A 216 5.89 8.53 15.66
N GLU A 217 5.39 9.73 15.37
CA GLU A 217 4.04 10.12 15.75
C GLU A 217 2.98 9.53 14.82
N SER A 218 1.78 9.30 15.34
CA SER A 218 0.66 8.71 14.59
C SER A 218 0.17 9.53 13.39
N TRP A 219 0.52 10.81 13.31
CA TRP A 219 0.18 11.71 12.20
C TRP A 219 1.32 11.89 11.20
N SER A 220 2.48 11.24 11.42
CA SER A 220 3.69 11.42 10.61
C SER A 220 3.50 10.99 9.14
N TRP A 221 2.57 10.06 8.89
CA TRP A 221 2.21 9.59 7.56
C TRP A 221 1.73 10.71 6.63
N ILE A 222 1.02 11.73 7.15
CA ILE A 222 0.58 12.89 6.35
C ILE A 222 1.80 13.63 5.80
N LEU A 223 2.78 13.85 6.66
CA LEU A 223 3.98 14.59 6.32
C LEU A 223 4.87 13.78 5.35
N GLN A 224 4.92 12.45 5.54
CA GLN A 224 5.56 11.52 4.61
C GLN A 224 4.92 11.57 3.22
N ASP A 225 3.58 11.50 3.14
CA ASP A 225 2.85 11.49 1.87
C ASP A 225 2.98 12.83 1.13
N ILE A 226 2.97 13.95 1.85
CA ILE A 226 3.23 15.26 1.26
C ILE A 226 4.64 15.30 0.66
N LEU A 227 5.65 14.88 1.42
CA LEU A 227 7.05 14.83 0.94
C LEU A 227 7.21 13.87 -0.25
N GLY A 228 6.60 12.69 -0.19
CA GLY A 228 6.61 11.69 -1.26
C GLY A 228 5.93 12.19 -2.54
N THR A 229 4.81 12.90 -2.42
CA THR A 229 4.12 13.54 -3.55
C THR A 229 4.99 14.62 -4.19
N LEU A 230 5.56 15.52 -3.38
CA LEU A 230 6.44 16.59 -3.87
C LEU A 230 7.68 16.03 -4.56
N PHE A 231 8.30 15.01 -3.96
CA PHE A 231 9.43 14.29 -4.54
C PHE A 231 9.03 13.64 -5.87
N SER A 232 7.87 13.01 -5.94
CA SER A 232 7.38 12.37 -7.18
C SER A 232 7.23 13.39 -8.30
N VAL A 233 6.57 14.53 -8.05
CA VAL A 233 6.41 15.61 -9.03
C VAL A 233 7.77 16.18 -9.45
N TYR A 234 8.69 16.39 -8.51
CA TYR A 234 10.05 16.84 -8.80
C TYR A 234 10.80 15.85 -9.71
N MET A 235 10.72 14.56 -9.41
CA MET A 235 11.36 13.52 -10.21
C MET A 235 10.76 13.48 -11.62
N ILE A 236 9.43 13.52 -11.75
CA ILE A 236 8.72 13.53 -13.05
C ILE A 236 9.19 14.70 -13.91
N ARG A 237 9.47 15.86 -13.29
CA ARG A 237 9.99 17.05 -13.96
C ARG A 237 11.46 16.92 -14.40
N ASN A 238 12.32 16.39 -13.55
CA ASN A 238 13.77 16.47 -13.77
C ASN A 238 14.37 15.28 -14.53
N ILE A 239 13.80 14.08 -14.37
CA ILE A 239 14.30 12.91 -15.07
C ILE A 239 13.70 12.87 -16.47
N ARG A 240 14.55 13.01 -17.49
CA ARG A 240 14.15 12.80 -18.88
C ARG A 240 14.49 11.40 -19.33
N MET A 241 13.48 10.62 -19.65
CA MET A 241 13.64 9.35 -20.36
C MET A 241 13.73 9.63 -21.86
N PRO A 242 14.79 9.17 -22.55
CA PRO A 242 15.08 9.56 -23.94
C PRO A 242 14.11 8.94 -24.97
N SER A 243 13.32 7.92 -24.61
CA SER A 243 12.38 7.31 -25.55
C SER A 243 11.15 6.68 -24.89
N LEU A 244 10.00 6.76 -25.59
CA LEU A 244 8.77 6.05 -25.21
C LEU A 244 8.96 4.53 -25.16
N LYS A 245 9.87 4.00 -26.00
CA LYS A 245 10.19 2.56 -26.07
C LYS A 245 10.76 2.06 -24.75
N VAL A 246 11.71 2.81 -24.16
CA VAL A 246 12.30 2.47 -22.86
C VAL A 246 11.26 2.53 -21.74
N ILE A 247 10.42 3.57 -21.71
CA ILE A 247 9.36 3.69 -20.70
C ILE A 247 8.36 2.53 -20.80
N SER A 248 7.97 2.17 -22.03
CA SER A 248 7.01 1.07 -22.26
C SER A 248 7.61 -0.29 -21.87
N LEU A 249 8.90 -0.51 -22.16
CA LEU A 249 9.62 -1.71 -21.73
C LEU A 249 9.72 -1.79 -20.20
N LEU A 250 10.04 -0.66 -19.53
CA LEU A 250 10.11 -0.59 -18.08
C LEU A 250 8.75 -0.87 -17.42
N LEU A 251 7.65 -0.37 -17.98
CA LEU A 251 6.30 -0.61 -17.47
C LEU A 251 5.90 -2.10 -17.55
N VAL A 252 6.24 -2.76 -18.66
CA VAL A 252 6.02 -4.20 -18.84
C VAL A 252 6.87 -4.99 -17.86
N LEU A 253 8.14 -4.59 -17.65
CA LEU A 253 9.01 -5.21 -16.67
C LEU A 253 8.47 -5.05 -15.24
N LEU A 254 7.98 -3.85 -14.88
CA LEU A 254 7.41 -3.57 -13.56
C LEU A 254 6.15 -4.43 -13.29
N PHE A 255 5.31 -4.64 -14.31
CA PHE A 255 4.15 -5.52 -14.22
C PHE A 255 4.53 -6.96 -13.87
N PHE A 256 5.54 -7.51 -14.54
CA PHE A 256 6.04 -8.85 -14.22
C PHE A 256 6.77 -8.91 -12.88
N TYR A 257 7.48 -7.83 -12.51
CA TYR A 257 8.14 -7.70 -11.22
C TYR A 257 7.12 -7.77 -10.07
N ASP A 258 6.00 -7.05 -10.17
CA ASP A 258 4.94 -7.06 -9.15
C ASP A 258 4.31 -8.45 -9.01
N ILE A 259 3.96 -9.10 -10.13
CA ILE A 259 3.41 -10.47 -10.13
C ILE A 259 4.40 -11.45 -9.51
N PHE A 260 5.67 -11.40 -9.89
CA PHE A 260 6.71 -12.24 -9.30
C PHE A 260 6.81 -12.02 -7.80
N PHE A 261 6.81 -10.76 -7.35
CA PHE A 261 7.05 -10.44 -5.96
C PHE A 261 5.87 -10.82 -5.06
N VAL A 262 4.65 -10.64 -5.55
CA VAL A 262 3.41 -10.99 -4.84
C VAL A 262 3.16 -12.50 -4.82
N PHE A 263 3.27 -13.17 -5.98
CA PHE A 263 2.84 -14.57 -6.10
C PHE A 263 3.97 -15.58 -6.04
N LEU A 264 5.16 -15.25 -6.55
CA LEU A 264 6.25 -16.22 -6.66
C LEU A 264 7.19 -16.22 -5.44
N THR A 265 7.43 -15.07 -4.84
CA THR A 265 8.20 -14.95 -3.60
C THR A 265 7.72 -15.87 -2.46
N PRO A 266 6.42 -15.91 -2.10
CA PRO A 266 5.96 -16.81 -1.04
C PRO A 266 6.13 -18.30 -1.39
N LEU A 267 6.27 -18.66 -2.67
CA LEU A 267 6.50 -20.04 -3.10
C LEU A 267 7.97 -20.47 -3.06
N ILE A 268 8.90 -19.51 -3.05
CA ILE A 268 10.35 -19.79 -3.07
C ILE A 268 10.96 -19.71 -1.67
N LEU A 269 10.38 -18.91 -0.76
CA LEU A 269 10.89 -18.79 0.60
C LEU A 269 10.43 -19.97 1.47
N PRO A 270 11.33 -20.63 2.22
CA PRO A 270 11.00 -21.78 3.07
C PRO A 270 9.95 -21.53 4.16
N LYS A 271 9.59 -20.26 4.42
CA LYS A 271 8.63 -19.84 5.45
C LYS A 271 7.28 -19.38 4.89
N GLY A 272 7.06 -19.37 3.58
CA GLY A 272 5.79 -18.90 2.99
C GLY A 272 5.55 -17.38 3.09
N ASP A 273 6.30 -16.65 3.91
CA ASP A 273 6.24 -15.20 4.01
C ASP A 273 6.79 -14.54 2.75
N SER A 274 6.01 -13.63 2.17
CA SER A 274 6.50 -12.80 1.07
C SER A 274 7.54 -11.79 1.60
N VAL A 275 8.68 -11.68 0.91
CA VAL A 275 9.74 -10.66 1.18
C VAL A 275 9.16 -9.25 1.26
N MET A 276 8.02 -9.00 0.60
CA MET A 276 7.26 -7.75 0.69
C MET A 276 6.77 -7.45 2.10
N VAL A 277 6.24 -8.45 2.80
CA VAL A 277 5.67 -8.30 4.15
C VAL A 277 6.79 -8.13 5.18
N GLU A 278 7.89 -8.87 5.05
CA GLU A 278 9.03 -8.75 5.97
C GLU A 278 9.77 -7.41 5.82
N VAL A 279 9.89 -6.88 4.59
CA VAL A 279 10.47 -5.55 4.32
C VAL A 279 9.50 -4.42 4.67
N ALA A 280 8.19 -4.62 4.52
CA ALA A 280 7.17 -3.64 4.90
C ALA A 280 6.97 -3.53 6.42
N THR A 281 7.13 -4.66 7.15
CA THR A 281 7.03 -4.71 8.63
C THR A 281 8.36 -4.41 9.34
N GLY A 282 9.45 -4.23 8.57
CA GLY A 282 10.75 -3.84 9.11
C GLY A 282 11.46 -4.97 9.87
N GLY A 283 11.20 -6.24 9.55
CA GLY A 283 11.95 -7.37 10.10
C GLY A 283 12.07 -7.39 11.63
N GLY A 284 11.02 -6.98 12.36
CA GLY A 284 11.03 -6.94 13.83
C GLY A 284 11.78 -5.77 14.47
N THR A 285 12.36 -4.85 13.71
CA THR A 285 13.01 -3.62 14.22
C THR A 285 12.10 -2.39 14.16
N GLY A 286 10.92 -2.51 13.55
CA GLY A 286 9.92 -1.44 13.43
C GLY A 286 10.31 -0.32 12.46
N GLU A 287 11.45 -0.43 11.78
CA GLU A 287 11.90 0.56 10.80
C GLU A 287 11.36 0.22 9.41
N SER A 288 10.40 1.02 8.96
CA SER A 288 9.75 0.87 7.66
C SER A 288 10.39 1.82 6.65
N VAL A 289 10.63 1.32 5.43
CA VAL A 289 11.37 2.02 4.37
C VAL A 289 10.66 3.35 3.99
N PRO A 290 11.40 4.47 3.87
CA PRO A 290 10.82 5.81 3.65
C PRO A 290 10.34 6.10 2.22
N MET A 291 10.43 5.13 1.29
CA MET A 291 10.10 5.32 -0.13
C MET A 291 8.69 4.84 -0.53
N VAL A 292 7.73 4.94 0.39
CA VAL A 292 6.37 4.39 0.22
C VAL A 292 5.35 5.39 0.76
N MET A 293 4.24 5.57 0.05
CA MET A 293 3.10 6.36 0.54
C MET A 293 2.28 5.52 1.51
N ARG A 294 1.86 6.12 2.63
CA ARG A 294 1.22 5.43 3.76
C ARG A 294 -0.12 6.05 4.07
N VAL A 295 -1.19 5.31 3.81
CA VAL A 295 -2.53 5.73 4.21
C VAL A 295 -3.00 4.85 5.37
N PRO A 296 -3.35 5.41 6.54
CA PRO A 296 -3.89 4.63 7.63
C PRO A 296 -5.20 3.99 7.17
N ARG A 297 -5.36 2.69 7.43
CA ARG A 297 -6.64 2.05 7.15
C ARG A 297 -7.70 2.65 8.07
N SER A 298 -8.92 2.85 7.57
CA SER A 298 -10.05 3.33 8.36
C SER A 298 -10.56 2.20 9.25
N THR A 299 -9.71 1.78 10.19
CA THR A 299 -9.93 0.64 11.07
C THR A 299 -9.91 1.13 12.50
N THR A 300 -10.80 0.60 13.34
CA THR A 300 -10.74 0.82 14.78
C THR A 300 -9.40 0.35 15.34
N ALA A 301 -8.96 0.90 16.49
CA ALA A 301 -7.68 0.53 17.11
C ALA A 301 -7.52 -0.99 17.31
N ASP A 302 -8.63 -1.69 17.56
CA ASP A 302 -8.67 -3.15 17.68
C ASP A 302 -8.31 -3.86 16.37
N MET A 303 -8.72 -3.31 15.23
CA MET A 303 -8.50 -3.87 13.89
C MET A 303 -7.11 -3.61 13.31
N ALA A 304 -6.38 -2.64 13.85
CA ALA A 304 -4.98 -2.43 13.51
C ALA A 304 -4.10 -3.64 13.88
N ALA A 305 -4.52 -4.45 14.87
CA ALA A 305 -3.81 -5.66 15.29
C ALA A 305 -3.75 -6.74 14.18
N CYS A 306 -4.72 -6.78 13.25
CA CYS A 306 -4.79 -7.82 12.22
C CYS A 306 -4.16 -7.46 10.88
N MET A 307 -4.34 -6.23 10.41
CA MET A 307 -3.98 -5.89 9.03
C MET A 307 -2.76 -4.98 8.89
N GLY A 308 -2.12 -4.65 10.02
CA GLY A 308 -1.14 -3.57 10.05
C GLY A 308 -1.84 -2.23 9.84
N GLY A 309 -1.26 -1.17 10.41
CA GLY A 309 -1.91 0.14 10.47
C GLY A 309 -2.05 0.85 9.12
N TYR A 310 -1.31 0.45 8.09
CA TYR A 310 -1.10 1.28 6.89
C TYR A 310 -1.25 0.49 5.60
N LEU A 311 -1.96 1.09 4.63
CA LEU A 311 -1.90 0.73 3.23
C LEU A 311 -0.65 1.36 2.61
N LEU A 312 0.11 0.57 1.86
CA LEU A 312 1.40 0.95 1.28
C LEU A 312 1.27 1.04 -0.23
N LEU A 313 1.73 2.15 -0.82
CA LEU A 313 1.84 2.33 -2.27
C LEU A 313 3.27 2.72 -2.66
N GLY A 314 3.88 1.96 -3.55
CA GLY A 314 5.23 2.22 -4.03
C GLY A 314 5.30 3.50 -4.86
N LEU A 315 6.32 4.33 -4.62
CA LEU A 315 6.56 5.52 -5.46
C LEU A 315 6.81 5.14 -6.94
N GLY A 316 7.36 3.96 -7.21
CA GLY A 316 7.59 3.45 -8.57
C GLY A 316 6.31 3.30 -9.38
N ASP A 317 5.22 2.88 -8.73
CA ASP A 317 3.90 2.67 -9.35
C ASP A 317 3.23 3.99 -9.73
N ILE A 318 3.66 5.11 -9.12
CA ILE A 318 3.23 6.46 -9.48
C ILE A 318 4.16 7.03 -10.57
N LEU A 319 5.48 6.93 -10.36
CA LEU A 319 6.49 7.58 -11.20
C LEU A 319 6.46 7.08 -12.64
N ILE A 320 6.51 5.76 -12.86
CA ILE A 320 6.69 5.19 -14.20
C ILE A 320 5.46 5.47 -15.10
N PRO A 321 4.20 5.29 -14.65
CA PRO A 321 3.04 5.70 -15.42
C PRO A 321 2.97 7.21 -15.67
N ALA A 322 3.37 8.04 -14.69
CA ALA A 322 3.38 9.49 -14.85
C ALA A 322 4.37 9.97 -15.93
N TYR A 323 5.55 9.33 -16.03
CA TYR A 323 6.50 9.61 -17.13
C TYR A 323 5.90 9.28 -18.50
N LYS A 324 5.21 8.15 -18.63
CA LYS A 324 4.53 7.77 -19.88
C LYS A 324 3.47 8.80 -20.27
N SER A 325 2.67 9.25 -19.30
CA SER A 325 1.67 10.31 -19.47
C SER A 325 2.31 11.61 -19.96
N SER A 326 3.35 12.09 -19.26
CA SER A 326 4.09 13.30 -19.62
C SER A 326 4.68 13.26 -21.03
N TYR A 327 5.33 12.15 -21.40
CA TYR A 327 5.89 11.98 -22.75
C TYR A 327 4.81 11.99 -23.83
N THR A 328 3.65 11.38 -23.56
CA THR A 328 2.52 11.37 -24.50
C THR A 328 1.95 12.76 -24.71
N VAL A 329 1.76 13.54 -23.62
CA VAL A 329 1.30 14.93 -23.70
C VAL A 329 2.28 15.80 -24.49
N ASN A 330 3.58 15.68 -24.21
CA ASN A 330 4.61 16.42 -24.92
C ASN A 330 4.67 16.05 -26.42
N SER A 331 4.58 14.74 -26.74
CA SER A 331 4.56 14.25 -28.11
C SER A 331 3.32 14.70 -28.89
N LEU A 332 2.14 14.72 -28.25
CA LEU A 332 0.91 15.22 -28.87
C LEU A 332 0.99 16.72 -29.16
N ARG A 333 1.61 17.50 -28.26
CA ARG A 333 1.80 18.95 -28.44
C ARG A 333 2.84 19.28 -29.52
N HIS A 334 3.85 18.46 -29.69
CA HIS A 334 4.89 18.63 -30.71
C HIS A 334 4.65 17.85 -32.00
N ARG A 335 3.46 17.25 -32.20
CA ARG A 335 3.07 16.84 -33.55
C ARG A 335 3.03 18.09 -34.43
N PRO A 336 3.62 18.06 -35.64
CA PRO A 336 3.54 19.18 -36.55
C PRO A 336 2.09 19.33 -36.98
N THR A 337 1.35 20.22 -36.31
CA THR A 337 0.30 20.94 -37.01
C THR A 337 1.02 21.81 -38.04
N PRO A 338 0.60 21.84 -39.31
CA PRO A 338 1.18 22.77 -40.27
C PRO A 338 0.95 24.18 -39.74
N MET A 339 2.00 24.79 -39.19
CA MET A 339 1.96 26.16 -38.71
C MET A 339 2.00 27.03 -39.97
N LEU A 340 0.82 27.46 -40.41
CA LEU A 340 0.68 28.37 -41.54
C LEU A 340 1.16 29.75 -41.08
N VAL A 341 2.43 30.04 -41.35
CA VAL A 341 3.02 31.36 -41.09
C VAL A 341 2.68 32.25 -42.27
N PHE A 342 1.67 33.10 -42.13
CA PHE A 342 1.44 34.20 -43.06
C PHE A 342 2.50 35.28 -42.81
N VAL A 343 3.52 35.34 -43.66
CA VAL A 343 4.43 36.49 -43.70
C VAL A 343 3.78 37.53 -44.60
N ASP A 344 3.21 38.57 -43.98
CA ASP A 344 2.65 39.70 -44.70
C ASP A 344 3.79 40.62 -45.18
N CYS A 345 4.19 40.47 -46.45
CA CYS A 345 5.29 41.23 -47.04
C CYS A 345 4.98 42.74 -47.20
N ALA A 346 3.77 43.21 -46.87
CA ALA A 346 3.42 44.62 -46.91
C ALA A 346 4.08 45.46 -45.79
N ALA A 347 4.62 44.84 -44.74
CA ALA A 347 5.11 45.55 -43.55
C ALA A 347 6.63 45.85 -43.54
N TYR A 348 7.41 45.35 -44.52
CA TYR A 348 8.87 45.54 -44.55
C TYR A 348 9.37 45.95 -45.95
N PRO A 349 9.57 47.26 -46.22
CA PRO A 349 10.06 47.75 -47.52
C PRO A 349 11.56 47.51 -47.78
N GLN A 350 12.22 46.63 -47.01
CA GLN A 350 13.66 46.32 -47.13
C GLN A 350 13.94 44.81 -47.16
N CYS A 351 13.16 44.03 -47.92
CA CYS A 351 13.58 42.69 -48.32
C CYS A 351 14.50 42.78 -49.54
N ASP A 352 15.81 42.67 -49.28
CA ASP A 352 16.86 42.57 -50.29
C ASP A 352 16.74 41.25 -51.06
N GLU A 353 16.47 41.31 -52.38
CA GLU A 353 16.27 40.16 -53.27
C GLU A 353 17.41 39.12 -53.24
N ARG A 354 18.62 39.53 -52.82
CA ARG A 354 19.79 38.64 -52.78
C ARG A 354 19.69 37.54 -51.71
N ARG A 355 18.96 37.77 -50.61
CA ARG A 355 18.77 36.74 -49.56
C ARG A 355 17.74 35.67 -49.95
N LEU A 356 16.80 35.99 -50.84
CA LEU A 356 15.79 35.05 -51.33
C LEU A 356 16.38 34.07 -52.37
N GLN A 357 17.42 34.46 -53.10
CA GLN A 357 18.10 33.56 -54.03
C GLN A 357 18.92 32.47 -53.30
N GLN A 358 19.44 32.74 -52.10
CA GLN A 358 20.12 31.72 -51.28
C GLN A 358 19.20 30.65 -50.70
N LEU A 359 17.89 30.90 -50.65
CA LEU A 359 16.88 29.93 -50.17
C LEU A 359 16.27 29.09 -51.30
N ARG A 360 16.72 29.27 -52.56
CA ARG A 360 16.19 28.59 -53.75
C ARG A 360 16.82 27.21 -54.03
N GLU A 361 17.85 26.79 -53.28
CA GLU A 361 18.62 25.57 -53.60
C GLU A 361 18.11 24.26 -52.97
N GLU A 362 16.97 24.21 -52.27
CA GLU A 362 16.32 22.93 -51.93
C GLU A 362 14.98 22.75 -52.65
N PRO A 363 14.77 21.63 -53.38
CA PRO A 363 13.69 21.53 -54.37
C PRO A 363 12.42 20.98 -53.74
N LYS A 364 11.39 21.80 -53.53
CA LYS A 364 9.99 21.31 -53.43
C LYS A 364 9.04 22.32 -54.07
N GLU A 365 8.13 21.79 -54.89
CA GLU A 365 7.20 22.45 -55.82
C GLU A 365 6.72 23.86 -55.43
N VAL A 366 7.01 24.83 -56.29
CA VAL A 366 6.41 26.17 -56.26
C VAL A 366 5.45 26.27 -57.43
N THR A 367 4.15 26.19 -57.16
CA THR A 367 3.12 26.63 -58.11
C THR A 367 3.13 28.15 -58.18
N SER A 368 3.42 28.67 -59.36
CA SER A 368 3.45 30.10 -59.67
C SER A 368 2.04 30.69 -59.71
N ASP A 369 1.67 31.47 -58.71
CA ASP A 369 0.82 32.65 -58.93
C ASP A 369 1.12 33.70 -57.85
N CYS A 370 1.30 34.92 -58.33
CA CYS A 370 1.87 36.02 -57.58
C CYS A 370 0.81 36.64 -56.66
N GLN A 371 0.61 36.09 -55.44
CA GLN A 371 0.15 36.86 -54.26
C GLN A 371 0.24 36.15 -52.90
N THR A 372 0.69 34.90 -52.79
CA THR A 372 0.94 34.29 -51.46
C THR A 372 1.99 33.18 -51.59
N ALA A 373 3.19 33.39 -51.05
CA ALA A 373 4.19 32.33 -50.96
C ALA A 373 3.91 31.48 -49.72
N MET A 374 3.50 30.24 -49.93
CA MET A 374 3.27 29.25 -48.86
C MET A 374 4.57 28.48 -48.60
N PHE A 375 5.18 28.68 -47.42
CA PHE A 375 6.34 27.90 -46.99
C PHE A 375 5.88 26.81 -46.01
N ILE A 376 6.06 25.55 -46.40
CA ILE A 376 5.91 24.41 -45.49
C ILE A 376 7.29 24.14 -44.87
N ILE A 377 7.48 24.53 -43.61
CA ILE A 377 8.68 24.19 -42.85
C ILE A 377 8.38 22.88 -42.10
N GLU A 378 8.83 21.75 -42.66
CA GLU A 378 9.01 20.52 -41.87
C GLU A 378 10.23 20.71 -40.96
N ARG A 379 10.08 20.42 -39.67
CA ARG A 379 11.17 20.51 -38.68
C ARG A 379 11.62 19.14 -38.23
#